data_AF-A0A9Q8Q9H3-F1
#
_entry.id   AF-A0A9Q8Q9H3-F1
#
_cell.length_a   1.000
_cell.length_b   1.000
_cell.length_c   1.000
_cell.angle_alpha   90.00
_cell.angle_beta   90.00
_cell.angle_gamma   90.00
#
_symmetry.space_group_name_H-M   'P 1'
#
loop_
_entity.id
_entity.type
_entity.pdbx_description
1 polymer ?
#
loop_
_entity_poly.entity_id
_entity_poly.type
_entity_poly.pdbx_seq_one_letter_code
_entity_poly.pdbx_strand_id
1 'polypeptide(L)'
;MELSQQSIHDVIHPTAAFSDAAANIDAALAAPPLDVPWLQSSLNPKNRINSLDVPARPLWRIDGCTAFGTQIYAIPLFVDVVRPYRVDVFIPEPATVPPDLRKALDLDVAFYVRDGSRIAQLGFTRHVLRILQHWTNTLQNPADIYKDLPFGSRIVLHNLPKNVADARISVAPTHYLERQLLSPSALQKFWGSGLSLPPIVQLEDVEYLSQLHDSVCLVKIDGRTWIFKALTSYTKYLYHEMRQLLVMPPHPNIIARPVHLVTKRCSFGNKVAAVGFTVENHVHGSLRDLIPFLQVHGKVSLDDKIKWSVQLASALVHLRETAGIFYPDLRLDNIVLSESWDAVMIDFEQRGVWCEFAAPEVNAIEYVRLLAIDEDIDPDVQTKYSAILDELLPGWEDMGEGEEYIWPSKGYNVPWSCLTQREQEACEVYMLGRVLWCIFEASSAPQRAAVWLSYRWEPLVEFPGYTTTPEPIRDLIDRCTRGRQPGLTKYIVRERDRLIMRELENTGKSTAQQVRETARDWWAAEIEAAEAWLGARADGMARGDWNENYFDRPSLQEVYQALEAFRATKSTVP
;
A
#
# COMPACT_ATOMS: atom_id res chain seq x y z
N MET A 1 -0.39 3.92 23.49
CA MET A 1 -0.43 2.47 23.18
C MET A 1 0.70 2.16 22.21
N GLU A 2 1.47 1.08 22.41
CA GLU A 2 2.53 0.71 21.44
C GLU A 2 1.93 0.32 20.09
N LEU A 3 2.64 0.63 19.00
CA LEU A 3 2.29 0.16 17.66
C LEU A 3 2.69 -1.30 17.49
N SER A 4 1.71 -2.13 17.17
CA SER A 4 1.84 -3.56 16.90
C SER A 4 0.71 -4.01 15.96
N GLN A 5 0.79 -5.24 15.45
CA GLN A 5 -0.34 -5.82 14.70
C GLN A 5 -1.62 -5.84 15.55
N GLN A 6 -1.53 -6.17 16.85
CA GLN A 6 -2.67 -6.08 17.75
C GLN A 6 -3.26 -4.67 17.85
N SER A 7 -2.43 -3.62 17.86
CA SER A 7 -2.93 -2.24 17.90
C SER A 7 -3.68 -1.82 16.62
N ILE A 8 -3.39 -2.47 15.49
CA ILE A 8 -4.16 -2.27 14.24
C ILE A 8 -5.59 -2.78 14.44
N HIS A 9 -5.72 -4.01 14.94
CA HIS A 9 -7.01 -4.63 15.27
C HIS A 9 -7.78 -3.82 16.34
N ASP A 10 -7.13 -3.52 17.47
CA ASP A 10 -7.79 -2.94 18.65
C ASP A 10 -8.13 -1.45 18.53
N VAL A 11 -7.60 -0.74 17.51
CA VAL A 11 -7.74 0.72 17.41
C VAL A 11 -8.12 1.17 16.00
N ILE A 12 -7.52 0.62 14.96
CA ILE A 12 -7.59 1.21 13.62
C ILE A 12 -8.52 0.45 12.67
N HIS A 13 -8.89 -0.79 12.97
CA HIS A 13 -9.93 -1.50 12.23
C HIS A 13 -11.29 -1.40 12.95
N PRO A 14 -12.41 -1.58 12.21
CA PRO A 14 -13.74 -1.59 12.80
C PRO A 14 -13.92 -2.67 13.89
N THR A 15 -13.08 -3.70 13.92
CA THR A 15 -13.05 -4.71 14.98
C THR A 15 -12.79 -4.10 16.38
N ALA A 16 -12.20 -2.90 16.45
CA ALA A 16 -12.05 -2.14 17.68
C ALA A 16 -13.38 -1.86 18.41
N ALA A 17 -14.51 -1.77 17.69
CA ALA A 17 -15.84 -1.61 18.28
C ALA A 17 -16.24 -2.80 19.19
N PHE A 18 -15.68 -3.97 18.92
CA PHE A 18 -15.99 -5.24 19.60
C PHE A 18 -14.84 -5.74 20.49
N SER A 19 -13.73 -5.00 20.54
CA SER A 19 -12.56 -5.39 21.32
C SER A 19 -12.78 -5.13 22.81
N ASP A 20 -12.66 -6.15 23.66
CA ASP A 20 -12.80 -6.03 25.12
C ASP A 20 -11.63 -5.26 25.75
N ALA A 21 -11.92 -4.18 26.48
CA ALA A 21 -10.89 -3.34 27.12
C ALA A 21 -10.17 -4.07 28.26
N ALA A 22 -10.82 -5.10 28.83
CA ALA A 22 -10.40 -5.79 30.04
C ALA A 22 -9.37 -6.91 29.78
N ALA A 23 -9.34 -7.51 28.58
CA ALA A 23 -8.54 -8.71 28.32
C ALA A 23 -7.03 -8.44 28.16
N ASN A 24 -6.63 -7.20 27.82
CA ASN A 24 -5.24 -6.85 27.48
C ASN A 24 -4.52 -5.98 28.54
N ILE A 25 -4.90 -6.10 29.81
CA ILE A 25 -4.30 -5.33 30.92
C ILE A 25 -2.95 -5.93 31.39
N ASP A 26 -2.64 -7.19 31.07
CA ASP A 26 -1.59 -7.93 31.78
C ASP A 26 -0.14 -7.80 31.24
N ALA A 27 0.12 -7.09 30.13
CA ALA A 27 1.47 -7.12 29.53
C ALA A 27 2.37 -5.89 29.79
N ALA A 28 1.88 -4.79 30.37
CA ALA A 28 2.59 -3.51 30.26
C ALA A 28 2.73 -2.70 31.56
N LEU A 29 3.13 -3.33 32.68
CA LEU A 29 3.62 -2.58 33.85
C LEU A 29 4.77 -3.32 34.57
N ALA A 30 5.92 -3.41 33.91
CA ALA A 30 7.18 -3.56 34.63
C ALA A 30 8.03 -2.31 34.36
N ALA A 31 8.10 -1.41 35.34
CA ALA A 31 9.13 -0.39 35.34
C ALA A 31 10.49 -1.08 35.25
N PRO A 32 11.43 -0.64 34.39
CA PRO A 32 12.75 -1.25 34.33
C PRO A 32 13.36 -1.17 35.74
N PRO A 33 13.89 -2.28 36.28
CA PRO A 33 14.53 -2.25 37.59
C PRO A 33 15.65 -1.21 37.57
N LEU A 34 15.66 -0.34 38.58
CA LEU A 34 16.61 0.78 38.71
C LEU A 34 18.07 0.30 38.82
N ASP A 35 18.31 -0.99 39.05
CA ASP A 35 19.62 -1.63 38.99
C ASP A 35 19.54 -2.95 38.22
N VAL A 36 19.91 -2.93 36.93
CA VAL A 36 20.15 -4.16 36.16
C VAL A 36 21.57 -4.63 36.49
N PRO A 37 21.76 -5.84 37.07
CA PRO A 37 23.11 -6.37 37.36
C PRO A 37 24.00 -6.31 36.12
N TRP A 38 25.30 -6.02 36.27
CA TRP A 38 26.22 -5.89 35.12
C TRP A 38 26.17 -7.10 34.17
N LEU A 39 25.97 -8.32 34.68
CA LEU A 39 25.85 -9.53 33.86
C LEU A 39 24.59 -9.57 32.98
N GLN A 40 23.56 -8.78 33.29
CA GLN A 40 22.31 -8.65 32.55
C GLN A 40 22.19 -7.30 31.85
N SER A 41 23.08 -6.35 32.15
CA SER A 41 23.09 -5.01 31.56
C SER A 41 23.28 -5.08 30.04
N SER A 42 22.53 -4.25 29.32
CA SER A 42 22.70 -4.01 27.87
C SER A 42 24.02 -3.33 27.52
N LEU A 43 24.71 -2.76 28.51
CA LEU A 43 26.06 -2.19 28.35
C LEU A 43 27.16 -3.25 28.45
N ASN A 44 26.85 -4.45 28.95
CA ASN A 44 27.78 -5.56 28.99
C ASN A 44 28.09 -6.02 27.55
N PRO A 45 29.36 -6.11 27.13
CA PRO A 45 29.74 -6.59 25.81
C PRO A 45 29.10 -7.93 25.40
N LYS A 46 28.83 -8.82 26.36
CA LYS A 46 28.16 -10.11 26.11
C LYS A 46 26.69 -9.96 25.71
N ASN A 47 26.03 -8.89 26.12
CA ASN A 47 24.60 -8.66 25.98
C ASN A 47 24.26 -7.50 25.03
N ARG A 48 25.24 -6.99 24.27
CA ARG A 48 25.06 -5.88 23.34
C ARG A 48 25.27 -6.32 21.89
N ILE A 49 24.68 -5.59 20.96
CA ILE A 49 25.02 -5.72 19.55
C ILE A 49 26.43 -5.13 19.37
N ASN A 50 27.35 -5.92 18.83
CA ASN A 50 28.75 -5.53 18.76
C ASN A 50 29.00 -4.31 17.85
N SER A 51 28.26 -4.19 16.75
CA SER A 51 28.29 -3.00 15.89
C SER A 51 27.11 -3.04 14.90
N LEU A 52 26.60 -1.87 14.57
CA LEU A 52 25.59 -1.62 13.53
C LEU A 52 26.21 -0.90 12.32
N ASP A 53 27.54 -0.90 12.20
CA ASP A 53 28.20 -0.35 11.03
C ASP A 53 27.99 -1.28 9.84
N VAL A 54 27.78 -0.66 8.68
CA VAL A 54 27.69 -1.38 7.40
C VAL A 54 29.05 -2.06 7.14
N PRO A 55 29.08 -3.35 6.76
CA PRO A 55 30.32 -4.02 6.40
C PRO A 55 31.07 -3.26 5.30
N ALA A 56 32.40 -3.17 5.40
CA ALA A 56 33.22 -2.43 4.43
C ALA A 56 33.15 -3.00 3.00
N ARG A 57 32.90 -4.30 2.87
CA ARG A 57 32.66 -5.00 1.60
C ARG A 57 31.40 -5.83 1.76
N PRO A 58 30.21 -5.22 1.62
CA PRO A 58 28.97 -5.92 1.87
C PRO A 58 28.74 -6.97 0.77
N LEU A 59 28.35 -8.17 1.18
CA LEU A 59 27.91 -9.25 0.28
C LEU A 59 26.42 -9.15 -0.07
N TRP A 60 25.71 -8.22 0.57
CA TRP A 60 24.29 -8.00 0.38
C TRP A 60 23.99 -6.50 0.34
N ARG A 61 22.89 -6.13 -0.31
CA ARG A 61 22.28 -4.79 -0.24
C ARG A 61 20.84 -4.94 0.22
N ILE A 62 20.33 -3.98 0.98
CA ILE A 62 18.92 -3.96 1.35
C ILE A 62 18.27 -2.76 0.68
N ASP A 63 17.25 -3.01 -0.13
CA ASP A 63 16.59 -1.98 -0.93
C ASP A 63 15.35 -1.41 -0.23
N GLY A 64 14.79 -2.14 0.72
CA GLY A 64 13.63 -1.71 1.52
C GLY A 64 12.99 -2.86 2.31
N CYS A 65 11.79 -2.60 2.82
CA CYS A 65 10.98 -3.59 3.53
C CYS A 65 9.47 -3.34 3.39
N THR A 66 8.68 -4.38 3.60
CA THR A 66 7.21 -4.36 3.67
C THR A 66 6.72 -5.25 4.82
N ALA A 67 5.42 -5.54 4.87
CA ALA A 67 4.77 -6.39 5.88
C ALA A 67 5.13 -5.92 7.30
N PHE A 68 4.93 -4.62 7.56
CA PHE A 68 5.24 -3.98 8.85
C PHE A 68 6.70 -4.16 9.30
N GLY A 69 7.63 -4.26 8.35
CA GLY A 69 9.06 -4.40 8.60
C GLY A 69 9.54 -5.85 8.71
N THR A 70 8.67 -6.85 8.52
CA THR A 70 9.04 -8.26 8.64
C THR A 70 9.58 -8.89 7.36
N GLN A 71 9.29 -8.31 6.20
CA GLN A 71 9.78 -8.75 4.89
C GLN A 71 10.76 -7.72 4.33
N ILE A 72 11.98 -8.14 4.00
CA ILE A 72 13.12 -7.29 3.64
C ILE A 72 13.61 -7.66 2.25
N TYR A 73 13.82 -6.65 1.40
CA TYR A 73 14.34 -6.83 0.04
C TYR A 73 15.87 -6.90 0.06
N ALA A 74 16.42 -8.09 0.32
CA ALA A 74 17.86 -8.31 0.37
C ALA A 74 18.40 -8.85 -0.95
N ILE A 75 19.40 -8.17 -1.49
CA ILE A 75 19.95 -8.37 -2.83
C ILE A 75 21.38 -8.89 -2.72
N PRO A 76 21.71 -10.06 -3.29
CA PRO A 76 23.06 -10.60 -3.24
C PRO A 76 24.02 -9.77 -4.12
N LEU A 77 25.17 -9.41 -3.57
CA LEU A 77 26.24 -8.69 -4.30
C LEU A 77 27.40 -9.61 -4.73
N PHE A 78 27.32 -10.89 -4.38
CA PHE A 78 28.31 -11.93 -4.76
C PHE A 78 27.93 -12.70 -6.03
N VAL A 79 26.86 -12.29 -6.72
CA VAL A 79 26.46 -12.85 -8.02
C VAL A 79 26.71 -11.80 -9.10
N ASP A 80 27.20 -12.22 -10.26
CA ASP A 80 27.60 -11.30 -11.35
C ASP A 80 26.41 -10.50 -11.89
N VAL A 81 25.29 -11.19 -12.13
CA VAL A 81 24.05 -10.56 -12.61
C VAL A 81 22.90 -11.00 -11.73
N VAL A 82 22.34 -10.05 -10.99
CA VAL A 82 21.16 -10.30 -10.15
C VAL A 82 19.93 -10.41 -11.05
N ARG A 83 19.18 -11.50 -10.89
CA ARG A 83 17.88 -11.69 -11.53
C ARG A 83 16.76 -11.36 -10.54
N PRO A 84 15.62 -10.81 -11.00
CA PRO A 84 14.52 -10.45 -10.11
C PRO A 84 13.69 -11.67 -9.69
N TYR A 85 14.32 -12.68 -9.08
CA TYR A 85 13.66 -13.89 -8.56
C TYR A 85 12.76 -13.63 -7.34
N ARG A 86 12.82 -12.42 -6.77
CA ARG A 86 12.06 -12.00 -5.57
C ARG A 86 12.34 -12.90 -4.37
N VAL A 87 13.62 -13.09 -4.07
CA VAL A 87 14.07 -13.87 -2.90
C VAL A 87 14.22 -12.95 -1.70
N ASP A 88 13.11 -12.76 -0.99
CA ASP A 88 13.06 -11.79 0.11
C ASP A 88 13.45 -12.46 1.46
N VAL A 89 13.93 -11.64 2.39
CA VAL A 89 14.34 -12.05 3.74
C VAL A 89 13.22 -11.79 4.73
N PHE A 90 12.83 -12.81 5.50
CA PHE A 90 11.78 -12.73 6.50
C PHE A 90 12.37 -12.81 7.90
N ILE A 91 11.98 -11.88 8.77
CA ILE A 91 12.40 -11.83 10.17
C ILE A 91 11.20 -12.13 11.10
N PRO A 92 11.44 -12.50 12.38
CA PRO A 92 10.38 -12.68 13.35
C PRO A 92 9.59 -11.39 13.56
N GLU A 93 8.32 -11.52 13.94
CA GLU A 93 7.47 -10.38 14.23
C GLU A 93 8.07 -9.52 15.37
N PRO A 94 8.14 -8.18 15.23
CA PRO A 94 8.71 -7.30 16.25
C PRO A 94 8.16 -7.48 17.66
N ALA A 95 6.86 -7.82 17.78
CA ALA A 95 6.21 -8.07 19.07
C ALA A 95 6.82 -9.28 19.82
N THR A 96 7.33 -10.27 19.10
CA THR A 96 8.00 -11.47 19.65
C THR A 96 9.46 -11.23 20.03
N VAL A 97 10.03 -10.08 19.63
CA VAL A 97 11.42 -9.71 19.91
C VAL A 97 11.51 -9.01 21.28
N PRO A 98 12.53 -9.33 22.11
CA PRO A 98 12.73 -8.67 23.41
C PRO A 98 12.75 -7.14 23.30
N PRO A 99 12.08 -6.39 24.22
CA PRO A 99 11.91 -4.94 24.10
C PRO A 99 13.22 -4.15 24.01
N ASP A 100 14.26 -4.58 24.72
CA ASP A 100 15.58 -3.96 24.69
C ASP A 100 16.22 -4.07 23.30
N LEU A 101 16.06 -5.22 22.64
CA LEU A 101 16.55 -5.45 21.30
C LEU A 101 15.71 -4.73 20.24
N ARG A 102 14.39 -4.71 20.41
CA ARG A 102 13.46 -4.01 19.53
C ARG A 102 13.82 -2.53 19.41
N LYS A 103 14.03 -1.89 20.57
CA LYS A 103 14.48 -0.49 20.66
C LYS A 103 15.87 -0.28 20.09
N ALA A 104 16.82 -1.18 20.37
CA ALA A 104 18.19 -1.06 19.85
C ALA A 104 18.29 -1.22 18.33
N LEU A 105 17.31 -1.86 17.71
CA LEU A 105 17.23 -2.11 16.27
C LEU A 105 16.24 -1.20 15.54
N ASP A 106 15.59 -0.26 16.23
CA ASP A 106 14.54 0.59 15.64
C ASP A 106 13.43 -0.22 14.93
N LEU A 107 13.11 -1.43 15.43
CA LEU A 107 12.13 -2.31 14.77
C LEU A 107 10.73 -1.67 14.71
N ASP A 108 10.37 -0.88 15.71
CA ASP A 108 9.08 -0.16 15.74
C ASP A 108 8.98 0.92 14.65
N VAL A 109 10.12 1.42 14.16
CA VAL A 109 10.17 2.40 13.07
C VAL A 109 9.91 1.74 11.71
N ALA A 110 10.34 0.48 11.54
CA ALA A 110 10.12 -0.28 10.31
C ALA A 110 8.63 -0.54 10.02
N PHE A 111 7.79 -0.44 11.05
CA PHE A 111 6.34 -0.60 10.95
C PHE A 111 5.72 0.40 9.95
N TYR A 112 6.14 1.67 10.00
CA TYR A 112 5.54 2.76 9.24
C TYR A 112 6.49 3.43 8.22
N VAL A 113 7.78 3.13 8.22
CA VAL A 113 8.71 3.66 7.21
C VAL A 113 8.76 2.71 6.00
N ARG A 114 8.60 3.28 4.80
CA ARG A 114 8.66 2.55 3.51
C ARG A 114 9.76 3.03 2.56
N ASP A 115 10.36 4.19 2.83
CA ASP A 115 11.41 4.77 1.98
C ASP A 115 12.76 4.04 2.20
N GLY A 116 13.35 3.54 1.11
CA GLY A 116 14.59 2.76 1.15
C GLY A 116 15.76 3.51 1.80
N SER A 117 15.86 4.83 1.60
CA SER A 117 16.96 5.63 2.15
C SER A 117 16.88 5.77 3.68
N ARG A 118 15.65 5.89 4.22
CA ARG A 118 15.39 5.89 5.67
C ARG A 118 15.53 4.49 6.24
N ILE A 119 15.02 3.45 5.56
CA ILE A 119 15.12 2.05 6.01
C ILE A 119 16.58 1.62 6.15
N ALA A 120 17.44 1.96 5.18
CA ALA A 120 18.87 1.65 5.20
C ALA A 120 19.61 2.19 6.43
N GLN A 121 19.06 3.21 7.10
CA GLN A 121 19.65 3.81 8.30
C GLN A 121 19.21 3.12 9.60
N LEU A 122 18.15 2.32 9.57
CA LEU A 122 17.59 1.67 10.76
C LEU A 122 18.50 0.55 11.27
N GLY A 123 18.55 0.40 12.60
CA GLY A 123 19.39 -0.60 13.26
C GLY A 123 19.13 -2.02 12.77
N PHE A 124 17.87 -2.42 12.57
CA PHE A 124 17.52 -3.77 12.14
C PHE A 124 18.04 -4.08 10.74
N THR A 125 18.00 -3.11 9.82
CA THR A 125 18.50 -3.29 8.45
C THR A 125 20.00 -3.55 8.47
N ARG A 126 20.75 -2.74 9.23
CA ARG A 126 22.20 -2.94 9.44
C ARG A 126 22.51 -4.26 10.12
N HIS A 127 21.70 -4.68 11.08
CA HIS A 127 21.89 -5.93 11.80
C HIS A 127 21.61 -7.16 10.93
N VAL A 128 20.49 -7.17 10.19
CA VAL A 128 20.16 -8.20 9.21
C VAL A 128 21.25 -8.30 8.16
N LEU A 129 21.75 -7.17 7.66
CA LEU A 129 22.87 -7.15 6.71
C LEU A 129 24.11 -7.88 7.26
N ARG A 130 24.43 -7.69 8.54
CA ARG A 130 25.56 -8.39 9.19
C ARG A 130 25.30 -9.87 9.45
N ILE A 131 24.06 -10.23 9.77
CA ILE A 131 23.64 -11.63 9.89
C ILE A 131 23.83 -12.33 8.55
N LEU A 132 23.30 -11.76 7.46
CA LEU A 132 23.44 -12.30 6.11
C LEU A 132 24.91 -12.35 5.67
N GLN A 133 25.68 -11.30 5.96
CA GLN A 133 27.13 -11.27 5.71
C GLN A 133 27.87 -12.41 6.41
N HIS A 134 27.57 -12.67 7.69
CA HIS A 134 28.18 -13.75 8.44
C HIS A 134 27.77 -15.10 7.87
N TRP A 135 26.47 -15.32 7.68
CA TRP A 135 25.92 -16.55 7.12
C TRP A 135 26.54 -16.89 5.76
N THR A 136 26.58 -15.92 4.84
CA THR A 136 27.18 -16.13 3.52
C THR A 136 28.65 -16.54 3.60
N ASN A 137 29.44 -15.96 4.51
CA ASN A 137 30.84 -16.35 4.70
C ASN A 137 31.02 -17.77 5.27
N THR A 138 29.98 -18.39 5.82
CA THR A 138 30.03 -19.80 6.27
C THR A 138 29.72 -20.80 5.16
N LEU A 139 29.24 -20.33 4.00
CA LEU A 139 28.88 -21.17 2.86
C LEU A 139 30.11 -21.41 1.97
N GLN A 140 30.26 -22.65 1.48
CA GLN A 140 31.32 -23.00 0.53
C GLN A 140 31.11 -22.32 -0.83
N ASN A 141 29.87 -22.31 -1.31
CA ASN A 141 29.48 -21.64 -2.56
C ASN A 141 28.14 -20.91 -2.37
N PRO A 142 28.17 -19.62 -1.99
CA PRO A 142 26.97 -18.82 -1.78
C PRO A 142 26.00 -18.77 -2.95
N ALA A 143 26.49 -18.82 -4.19
CA ALA A 143 25.66 -18.72 -5.38
C ALA A 143 24.69 -19.91 -5.53
N ASP A 144 25.02 -21.06 -4.91
CA ASP A 144 24.18 -22.27 -4.97
C ASP A 144 22.82 -22.08 -4.29
N ILE A 145 22.66 -21.08 -3.41
CA ILE A 145 21.35 -20.73 -2.83
C ILE A 145 20.30 -20.44 -3.91
N TYR A 146 20.73 -19.83 -5.01
CA TYR A 146 19.85 -19.36 -6.08
C TYR A 146 19.67 -20.37 -7.21
N LYS A 147 20.35 -21.51 -7.14
CA LYS A 147 20.28 -22.55 -8.17
C LYS A 147 18.92 -23.26 -8.10
N ASP A 148 18.23 -23.32 -9.23
CA ASP A 148 16.93 -23.99 -9.40
C ASP A 148 15.82 -23.52 -8.44
N LEU A 149 15.99 -22.33 -7.85
CA LEU A 149 15.10 -21.80 -6.84
C LEU A 149 13.77 -21.33 -7.47
N PRO A 150 12.62 -21.68 -6.87
CA PRO A 150 11.33 -21.16 -7.33
C PRO A 150 11.27 -19.64 -7.21
N PHE A 151 10.54 -19.00 -8.13
CA PHE A 151 10.21 -17.57 -8.00
C PHE A 151 9.51 -17.30 -6.66
N GLY A 152 9.87 -16.19 -5.99
CA GLY A 152 9.28 -15.79 -4.71
C GLY A 152 9.71 -16.64 -3.50
N SER A 153 10.82 -17.40 -3.61
CA SER A 153 11.38 -18.16 -2.49
C SER A 153 11.86 -17.26 -1.35
N ARG A 154 11.99 -17.80 -0.14
CA ARG A 154 12.21 -17.00 1.08
C ARG A 154 13.50 -17.37 1.78
N ILE A 155 14.23 -16.38 2.28
CA ILE A 155 15.28 -16.58 3.29
C ILE A 155 14.66 -16.25 4.64
N VAL A 156 14.55 -17.22 5.54
CA VAL A 156 13.86 -17.07 6.83
C VAL A 156 14.88 -17.01 7.95
N LEU A 157 14.87 -15.91 8.70
CA LEU A 157 15.58 -15.76 9.97
C LEU A 157 14.62 -16.17 11.09
N HIS A 158 14.85 -17.34 11.70
CA HIS A 158 14.01 -17.88 12.77
C HIS A 158 14.21 -17.17 14.12
N ASN A 159 15.20 -16.30 14.22
CA ASN A 159 15.49 -15.47 15.38
C ASN A 159 16.29 -14.23 14.95
N LEU A 160 16.23 -13.19 15.79
CA LEU A 160 17.11 -12.03 15.70
C LEU A 160 18.03 -12.00 16.93
N PRO A 161 19.19 -12.67 16.90
CA PRO A 161 20.11 -12.69 18.03
C PRO A 161 20.97 -11.42 18.07
N LYS A 162 21.45 -11.03 19.26
CA LYS A 162 22.41 -9.92 19.41
C LYS A 162 23.78 -10.23 18.78
N ASN A 163 24.21 -11.49 18.88
CA ASN A 163 25.40 -12.00 18.21
C ASN A 163 25.01 -12.67 16.89
N VAL A 164 25.57 -12.18 15.79
CA VAL A 164 25.22 -12.61 14.43
C VAL A 164 25.51 -14.09 14.16
N ALA A 165 26.45 -14.69 14.89
CA ALA A 165 26.79 -16.11 14.75
C ALA A 165 25.69 -17.05 15.29
N ASP A 166 24.80 -16.55 16.15
CA ASP A 166 23.73 -17.33 16.76
C ASP A 166 22.44 -17.31 15.89
N ALA A 167 22.52 -16.75 14.67
CA ALA A 167 21.38 -16.60 13.78
C ALA A 167 21.04 -17.93 13.12
N ARG A 168 19.76 -18.30 13.16
CA ARG A 168 19.24 -19.51 12.53
C ARG A 168 18.53 -19.13 11.23
N ILE A 169 19.12 -19.54 10.11
CA ILE A 169 18.67 -19.18 8.78
C ILE A 169 18.30 -20.43 8.00
N SER A 170 17.18 -20.39 7.28
CA SER A 170 16.80 -21.42 6.31
C SER A 170 16.33 -20.79 5.00
N VAL A 171 16.51 -21.49 3.90
CA VAL A 171 15.92 -21.12 2.60
C VAL A 171 14.66 -21.97 2.40
N ALA A 172 13.52 -21.33 2.20
CA ALA A 172 12.24 -21.98 1.98
C ALA A 172 11.80 -21.80 0.51
N PRO A 173 11.80 -22.87 -0.30
CA PRO A 173 11.32 -22.83 -1.69
C PRO A 173 9.81 -22.59 -1.77
N THR A 174 9.39 -21.63 -2.61
CA THR A 174 7.97 -21.26 -2.77
C THR A 174 7.33 -21.97 -3.98
N HIS A 175 7.38 -23.31 -4.01
CA HIS A 175 6.81 -24.09 -5.13
C HIS A 175 5.30 -23.89 -5.32
N TYR A 176 4.57 -23.58 -4.24
CA TYR A 176 3.13 -23.35 -4.31
C TYR A 176 2.78 -22.12 -5.16
N LEU A 177 3.61 -21.07 -5.13
CA LEU A 177 3.43 -19.86 -5.94
C LEU A 177 3.60 -20.19 -7.42
N GLU A 178 4.70 -20.87 -7.77
CA GLU A 178 4.92 -21.31 -9.15
C GLU A 178 3.78 -22.20 -9.66
N ARG A 179 3.15 -23.00 -8.80
CA ARG A 179 1.96 -23.80 -9.15
C ARG A 179 0.75 -22.93 -9.52
N GLN A 180 0.53 -21.83 -8.80
CA GLN A 180 -0.59 -20.89 -9.01
C GLN A 180 -0.41 -20.01 -10.26
N LEU A 181 0.84 -19.69 -10.63
CA LEU A 181 1.11 -18.85 -11.80
C LEU A 181 0.60 -19.48 -13.11
N LEU A 182 0.06 -18.65 -14.00
CA LEU A 182 -0.49 -19.08 -15.28
C LEU A 182 0.59 -19.07 -16.37
N SER A 183 0.46 -19.96 -17.35
CA SER A 183 1.26 -19.86 -18.58
C SER A 183 0.70 -18.79 -19.51
N PRO A 184 1.49 -18.26 -20.46
CA PRO A 184 0.97 -17.36 -21.51
C PRO A 184 -0.22 -17.96 -22.26
N SER A 185 -0.20 -19.26 -22.54
CA SER A 185 -1.31 -19.96 -23.19
C SER A 185 -2.57 -20.03 -22.32
N ALA A 186 -2.44 -20.19 -21.00
CA ALA A 186 -3.56 -20.17 -20.09
C ALA A 186 -4.18 -18.77 -20.00
N LEU A 187 -3.35 -17.72 -19.92
CA LEU A 187 -3.81 -16.32 -19.96
C LEU A 187 -4.59 -16.04 -21.25
N GLN A 188 -4.07 -16.45 -22.41
CA GLN A 188 -4.76 -16.30 -23.69
C GLN A 188 -6.12 -17.03 -23.71
N LYS A 189 -6.20 -18.21 -23.07
CA LYS A 189 -7.46 -18.96 -22.94
C LYS A 189 -8.48 -18.23 -22.06
N PHE A 190 -8.04 -17.64 -20.95
CA PHE A 190 -8.90 -16.86 -20.06
C PHE A 190 -9.39 -15.57 -20.73
N TRP A 191 -8.53 -14.89 -21.49
CA TRP A 191 -8.82 -13.55 -22.01
C TRP A 191 -9.40 -13.55 -23.43
N GLY A 192 -9.40 -14.70 -24.09
CA GLY A 192 -9.84 -14.86 -25.47
C GLY A 192 -8.73 -14.60 -26.49
N SER A 193 -8.86 -15.20 -27.67
CA SER A 193 -7.86 -15.14 -28.75
C SER A 193 -7.69 -13.76 -29.39
N GLY A 194 -8.61 -12.82 -29.15
CA GLY A 194 -8.55 -11.46 -29.68
C GLY A 194 -7.57 -10.54 -28.95
N LEU A 195 -7.13 -10.89 -27.73
CA LEU A 195 -6.22 -10.06 -26.94
C LEU A 195 -4.77 -10.41 -27.24
N SER A 196 -3.99 -9.49 -27.80
CA SER A 196 -2.57 -9.74 -28.07
C SER A 196 -1.73 -9.57 -26.79
N LEU A 197 -1.03 -10.63 -26.37
CA LEU A 197 -0.02 -10.55 -25.32
C LEU A 197 1.23 -9.80 -25.82
N PRO A 198 1.94 -9.07 -24.94
CA PRO A 198 3.19 -8.44 -25.31
C PRO A 198 4.30 -9.47 -25.57
N PRO A 199 5.41 -9.06 -26.22
CA PRO A 199 6.58 -9.92 -26.40
C PRO A 199 7.03 -10.61 -25.11
N ILE A 200 7.38 -11.89 -25.22
CA ILE A 200 7.82 -12.71 -24.07
C ILE A 200 9.33 -12.54 -23.87
N VAL A 201 9.72 -12.25 -22.63
CA VAL A 201 11.12 -12.21 -22.18
C VAL A 201 11.31 -13.25 -21.07
N GLN A 202 12.39 -14.02 -21.11
CA GLN A 202 12.70 -14.94 -20.02
C GLN A 202 13.24 -14.16 -18.81
N LEU A 203 12.87 -14.57 -17.60
CA LEU A 203 13.34 -13.94 -16.36
C LEU A 203 14.87 -13.95 -16.27
N GLU A 204 15.49 -14.97 -16.86
CA GLU A 204 16.93 -15.15 -16.97
C GLU A 204 17.61 -14.05 -17.82
N ASP A 205 16.87 -13.36 -18.69
CA ASP A 205 17.37 -12.26 -19.52
C ASP A 205 17.12 -10.89 -18.88
N VAL A 206 16.46 -10.84 -17.71
CA VAL A 206 16.15 -9.61 -16.99
C VAL A 206 17.23 -9.33 -15.94
N GLU A 207 17.86 -8.16 -16.01
CA GLU A 207 18.82 -7.69 -15.02
C GLU A 207 18.10 -6.84 -13.96
N TYR A 208 18.21 -7.21 -12.69
CA TYR A 208 17.65 -6.46 -11.57
C TYR A 208 18.53 -5.25 -11.23
N LEU A 209 17.91 -4.08 -11.01
CA LEU A 209 18.61 -2.86 -10.59
C LEU A 209 18.28 -2.46 -9.15
N SER A 210 17.00 -2.38 -8.80
CA SER A 210 16.55 -2.05 -7.44
C SER A 210 15.09 -2.41 -7.16
N GLN A 211 14.71 -2.56 -5.88
CA GLN A 211 13.32 -2.69 -5.45
C GLN A 211 12.77 -1.30 -5.11
N LEU A 212 11.66 -0.90 -5.73
CA LEU A 212 11.03 0.41 -5.48
C LEU A 212 9.84 0.30 -4.53
N HIS A 213 9.08 -0.80 -4.64
CA HIS A 213 7.89 -1.08 -3.82
C HIS A 213 7.69 -2.59 -3.71
N ASP A 214 6.70 -3.08 -2.95
CA ASP A 214 6.45 -4.51 -2.75
C ASP A 214 6.19 -5.33 -4.02
N SER A 215 5.66 -4.71 -5.06
CA SER A 215 5.34 -5.32 -6.34
C SER A 215 6.20 -4.79 -7.49
N VAL A 216 7.07 -3.80 -7.24
CA VAL A 216 7.70 -2.97 -8.28
C VAL A 216 9.22 -3.04 -8.18
N CYS A 217 9.86 -3.59 -9.22
CA CYS A 217 11.31 -3.59 -9.39
C CYS A 217 11.71 -2.66 -10.54
N LEU A 218 12.84 -1.98 -10.39
CA LEU A 218 13.55 -1.38 -11.52
C LEU A 218 14.44 -2.46 -12.14
N VAL A 219 14.31 -2.68 -13.45
CA VAL A 219 15.06 -3.72 -14.18
C VAL A 219 15.64 -3.16 -15.47
N LYS A 220 16.57 -3.90 -16.06
CA LYS A 220 17.16 -3.63 -17.35
C LYS A 220 16.94 -4.80 -18.31
N ILE A 221 16.45 -4.49 -19.51
CA ILE A 221 16.23 -5.42 -20.62
C ILE A 221 16.75 -4.72 -21.88
N ASP A 222 17.64 -5.39 -22.62
CA ASP A 222 18.26 -4.86 -23.84
C ASP A 222 18.85 -3.44 -23.70
N GLY A 223 19.53 -3.19 -22.57
CA GLY A 223 20.16 -1.90 -22.29
C GLY A 223 19.21 -0.79 -21.83
N ARG A 224 17.89 -1.01 -21.84
CA ARG A 224 16.87 -0.04 -21.41
C ARG A 224 16.33 -0.37 -20.03
N THR A 225 15.99 0.66 -19.29
CA THR A 225 15.43 0.54 -17.94
C THR A 225 13.91 0.47 -18.01
N TRP A 226 13.33 -0.48 -17.27
CA TRP A 226 11.90 -0.72 -17.21
C TRP A 226 11.43 -0.88 -15.77
N ILE A 227 10.14 -0.65 -15.55
CA ILE A 227 9.47 -1.08 -14.33
C ILE A 227 8.99 -2.50 -14.54
N PHE A 228 9.46 -3.43 -13.72
CA PHE A 228 8.96 -4.80 -13.66
C PHE A 228 8.00 -4.96 -12.49
N LYS A 229 6.73 -5.21 -12.82
CA LYS A 229 5.69 -5.54 -11.84
C LYS A 229 5.61 -7.04 -11.64
N ALA A 230 5.80 -7.48 -10.41
CA ALA A 230 5.74 -8.88 -10.03
C ALA A 230 5.32 -9.05 -8.56
N LEU A 231 4.49 -10.06 -8.28
CA LEU A 231 3.95 -10.33 -6.95
C LEU A 231 4.37 -11.71 -6.46
N THR A 232 4.66 -11.80 -5.16
CA THR A 232 4.95 -13.06 -4.46
C THR A 232 3.74 -13.64 -3.71
N SER A 233 2.60 -12.95 -3.76
CA SER A 233 1.30 -13.32 -3.20
C SER A 233 0.18 -12.59 -3.94
N TYR A 234 -1.04 -13.12 -3.92
CA TYR A 234 -2.21 -12.58 -4.59
C TYR A 234 -1.98 -12.22 -6.07
N THR A 235 -1.42 -13.16 -6.82
CA THR A 235 -1.03 -12.96 -8.23
C THR A 235 -2.22 -12.64 -9.14
N LYS A 236 -3.45 -12.90 -8.68
CA LYS A 236 -4.69 -12.55 -9.37
C LYS A 236 -4.78 -11.05 -9.71
N TYR A 237 -4.31 -10.18 -8.82
CA TYR A 237 -4.32 -8.73 -9.03
C TYR A 237 -3.35 -8.28 -10.13
N LEU A 238 -2.18 -8.92 -10.24
CA LEU A 238 -1.21 -8.65 -11.30
C LEU A 238 -1.75 -9.01 -12.68
N TYR A 239 -2.41 -10.16 -12.81
CA TYR A 239 -3.05 -10.56 -14.06
C TYR A 239 -4.24 -9.67 -14.41
N HIS A 240 -5.01 -9.24 -13.41
CA HIS A 240 -6.08 -8.26 -13.61
C HIS A 240 -5.54 -6.96 -14.19
N GLU A 241 -4.55 -6.34 -13.53
CA GLU A 241 -3.92 -5.12 -14.01
C GLU A 241 -3.40 -5.27 -15.45
N MET A 242 -2.63 -6.33 -15.70
CA MET A 242 -2.08 -6.60 -17.03
C MET A 242 -3.18 -6.66 -18.09
N ARG A 243 -4.28 -7.37 -17.81
CA ARG A 243 -5.42 -7.46 -18.72
C ARG A 243 -6.05 -6.09 -18.95
N GLN A 244 -6.32 -5.33 -17.89
CA GLN A 244 -6.94 -4.01 -17.98
C GLN A 244 -6.12 -3.08 -18.87
N LEU A 245 -4.80 -3.02 -18.66
CA LEU A 245 -3.91 -2.21 -19.49
C LEU A 245 -3.85 -2.69 -20.95
N LEU A 246 -4.03 -3.98 -21.23
CA LEU A 246 -4.06 -4.51 -22.60
C LEU A 246 -5.38 -4.23 -23.33
N VAL A 247 -6.51 -4.11 -22.64
CA VAL A 247 -7.81 -3.84 -23.28
C VAL A 247 -8.13 -2.35 -23.37
N MET A 248 -7.56 -1.54 -22.47
CA MET A 248 -7.85 -0.12 -22.36
C MET A 248 -7.39 0.65 -23.61
N PRO A 249 -8.25 1.51 -24.19
CA PRO A 249 -7.82 2.48 -25.18
C PRO A 249 -6.75 3.41 -24.58
N PRO A 250 -5.69 3.76 -25.34
CA PRO A 250 -4.58 4.55 -24.82
C PRO A 250 -5.01 5.98 -24.46
N HIS A 251 -4.41 6.54 -23.41
CA HIS A 251 -4.55 7.93 -23.00
C HIS A 251 -3.20 8.46 -22.49
N PRO A 252 -2.78 9.70 -22.81
CA PRO A 252 -1.45 10.21 -22.46
C PRO A 252 -1.18 10.30 -20.95
N ASN A 253 -2.22 10.42 -20.14
CA ASN A 253 -2.11 10.52 -18.67
C ASN A 253 -2.43 9.21 -17.94
N ILE A 254 -2.39 8.09 -18.65
CA ILE A 254 -2.51 6.73 -18.11
C ILE A 254 -1.27 5.95 -18.56
N ILE A 255 -0.74 5.11 -17.68
CA ILE A 255 0.43 4.29 -17.99
C ILE A 255 0.23 3.51 -19.29
N ALA A 256 1.27 3.51 -20.12
CA ALA A 256 1.24 2.81 -21.39
C ALA A 256 1.04 1.30 -21.21
N ARG A 257 0.63 0.64 -22.30
CA ARG A 257 0.41 -0.80 -22.34
C ARG A 257 1.68 -1.57 -21.92
N PRO A 258 1.54 -2.76 -21.30
CA PRO A 258 2.68 -3.61 -20.98
C PRO A 258 3.59 -3.85 -22.18
N VAL A 259 4.89 -3.73 -21.97
CA VAL A 259 5.90 -3.83 -23.04
C VAL A 259 6.42 -5.25 -23.19
N HIS A 260 6.59 -5.97 -22.08
CA HIS A 260 7.01 -7.36 -22.08
C HIS A 260 6.21 -8.19 -21.08
N LEU A 261 5.93 -9.44 -21.45
CA LEU A 261 5.49 -10.49 -20.53
C LEU A 261 6.73 -11.25 -20.06
N VAL A 262 7.03 -11.21 -18.77
CA VAL A 262 8.20 -11.89 -18.22
C VAL A 262 7.78 -13.29 -17.76
N THR A 263 8.49 -14.30 -18.25
CA THR A 263 8.22 -15.70 -17.93
C THR A 263 9.41 -16.38 -17.26
N LYS A 264 9.14 -17.32 -16.36
CA LYS A 264 10.15 -18.22 -15.78
C LYS A 264 9.81 -19.66 -16.10
N ARG A 265 10.83 -20.47 -16.40
CA ARG A 265 10.71 -21.93 -16.38
C ARG A 265 10.65 -22.41 -14.93
N CYS A 266 9.51 -22.95 -14.52
CA CYS A 266 9.31 -23.51 -13.19
C CYS A 266 10.16 -24.77 -13.01
N SER A 267 10.67 -24.96 -11.80
CA SER A 267 11.52 -26.12 -11.47
C SER A 267 10.71 -27.42 -11.44
N PHE A 268 9.39 -27.32 -11.28
CA PHE A 268 8.47 -28.46 -11.27
C PHE A 268 7.59 -28.51 -12.52
N GLY A 269 7.53 -29.67 -13.18
CA GLY A 269 6.58 -29.95 -14.27
C GLY A 269 6.88 -29.25 -15.61
N ASN A 270 8.06 -28.65 -15.80
CA ASN A 270 8.47 -27.94 -17.03
C ASN A 270 7.53 -26.80 -17.47
N LYS A 271 6.67 -26.32 -16.57
CA LYS A 271 5.76 -25.19 -16.86
C LYS A 271 6.58 -23.92 -17.10
N VAL A 272 6.19 -23.15 -18.12
CA VAL A 272 6.67 -21.78 -18.31
C VAL A 272 5.57 -20.85 -17.80
N ALA A 273 5.81 -20.25 -16.64
CA ALA A 273 4.86 -19.40 -15.94
C ALA A 273 5.13 -17.92 -16.24
N ALA A 274 4.07 -17.13 -16.44
CA ALA A 274 4.14 -15.68 -16.42
C ALA A 274 4.35 -15.23 -14.97
N VAL A 275 5.48 -14.60 -14.68
CA VAL A 275 5.82 -14.10 -13.33
C VAL A 275 5.51 -12.62 -13.17
N GLY A 276 5.32 -11.90 -14.28
CA GLY A 276 4.94 -10.50 -14.27
C GLY A 276 5.10 -9.85 -15.63
N PHE A 277 5.03 -8.52 -15.66
CA PHE A 277 5.12 -7.75 -16.89
C PHE A 277 5.90 -6.46 -16.65
N THR A 278 6.35 -5.84 -17.75
CA THR A 278 7.06 -4.56 -17.69
C THR A 278 6.24 -3.42 -18.25
N VAL A 279 6.43 -2.23 -17.68
CA VAL A 279 5.90 -0.95 -18.15
C VAL A 279 7.02 0.09 -18.19
N GLU A 280 6.73 1.23 -18.81
CA GLU A 280 7.66 2.36 -18.90
C GLU A 280 8.11 2.84 -17.51
N ASN A 281 9.37 3.26 -17.42
CA ASN A 281 9.92 3.87 -16.22
C ASN A 281 9.82 5.40 -16.29
N HIS A 282 8.94 5.97 -15.46
CA HIS A 282 8.81 7.42 -15.28
C HIS A 282 9.79 7.92 -14.22
N VAL A 283 10.89 8.51 -14.67
CA VAL A 283 12.10 8.79 -13.88
C VAL A 283 11.92 9.76 -12.72
N HIS A 284 10.88 10.60 -12.73
CA HIS A 284 10.64 11.58 -11.67
C HIS A 284 9.96 10.97 -10.43
N GLY A 285 9.46 9.74 -10.53
CA GLY A 285 8.77 9.06 -9.44
C GLY A 285 7.39 9.64 -9.15
N SER A 286 6.87 9.34 -7.95
CA SER A 286 5.52 9.69 -7.54
C SER A 286 5.38 11.15 -7.12
N LEU A 287 4.23 11.76 -7.46
CA LEU A 287 3.85 13.09 -7.00
C LEU A 287 3.81 13.22 -5.48
N ARG A 288 3.54 12.14 -4.74
CA ARG A 288 3.50 12.11 -3.27
C ARG A 288 4.75 12.71 -2.65
N ASP A 289 5.92 12.28 -3.12
CA ASP A 289 7.21 12.74 -2.58
C ASP A 289 7.74 13.96 -3.32
N LEU A 290 7.35 14.11 -4.59
CA LEU A 290 7.86 15.15 -5.47
C LEU A 290 7.20 16.51 -5.20
N ILE A 291 5.88 16.58 -5.05
CA ILE A 291 5.19 17.88 -4.93
C ILE A 291 5.60 18.67 -3.67
N PRO A 292 5.74 18.07 -2.47
CA PRO A 292 6.16 18.82 -1.29
C PRO A 292 7.63 19.25 -1.42
N PHE A 293 8.46 18.38 -2.00
CA PHE A 293 9.86 18.71 -2.29
C PHE A 293 9.98 19.92 -3.22
N LEU A 294 9.22 19.96 -4.32
CA LEU A 294 9.22 21.10 -5.24
C LEU A 294 8.70 22.36 -4.56
N GLN A 295 7.65 22.26 -3.74
CA GLN A 295 7.07 23.40 -3.02
C GLN A 295 8.08 24.03 -2.06
N VAL A 296 8.79 23.23 -1.27
CA VAL A 296 9.82 23.71 -0.34
C VAL A 296 10.96 24.44 -1.08
N HIS A 297 11.23 24.07 -2.33
CA HIS A 297 12.26 24.69 -3.16
C HIS A 297 11.72 25.79 -4.10
N GLY A 298 10.44 26.15 -4.03
CA GLY A 298 9.82 27.14 -4.91
C GLY A 298 9.79 26.72 -6.38
N LYS A 299 9.76 25.41 -6.67
CA LYS A 299 9.85 24.82 -8.01
C LYS A 299 8.54 24.23 -8.54
N VAL A 300 7.41 24.54 -7.90
CA VAL A 300 6.09 24.18 -8.40
C VAL A 300 5.24 25.43 -8.50
N SER A 301 4.76 25.71 -9.70
CA SER A 301 3.89 26.85 -9.96
C SER A 301 2.42 26.46 -9.79
N LEU A 302 1.55 27.47 -9.80
CA LEU A 302 0.12 27.21 -9.87
C LEU A 302 -0.29 26.58 -11.21
N ASP A 303 0.41 26.93 -12.30
CA ASP A 303 0.12 26.39 -13.63
C ASP A 303 0.45 24.90 -13.70
N ASP A 304 1.53 24.45 -13.04
CA ASP A 304 1.84 23.02 -12.89
C ASP A 304 0.73 22.27 -12.15
N LYS A 305 0.26 22.85 -11.03
CA LYS A 305 -0.84 22.30 -10.24
C LYS A 305 -2.12 22.15 -11.07
N ILE A 306 -2.49 23.21 -11.81
CA ILE A 306 -3.65 23.19 -12.72
C ILE A 306 -3.46 22.14 -13.82
N LYS A 307 -2.28 22.10 -14.46
CA LYS A 307 -1.95 21.14 -15.52
C LYS A 307 -2.17 19.71 -15.05
N TRP A 308 -1.57 19.33 -13.92
CA TRP A 308 -1.72 17.97 -13.38
C TRP A 308 -3.17 17.66 -13.03
N SER A 309 -3.89 18.60 -12.41
CA SER A 309 -5.31 18.43 -12.09
C SER A 309 -6.18 18.17 -13.33
N VAL A 310 -5.99 18.94 -14.40
CA VAL A 310 -6.71 18.76 -15.67
C VAL A 310 -6.39 17.40 -16.30
N GLN A 311 -5.11 17.01 -16.31
CA GLN A 311 -4.65 15.73 -16.85
C GLN A 311 -5.26 14.53 -16.14
N LEU A 312 -5.35 14.59 -14.80
CA LEU A 312 -5.96 13.53 -13.99
C LEU A 312 -7.47 13.45 -14.19
N ALA A 313 -8.17 14.60 -14.21
CA ALA A 313 -9.60 14.62 -14.48
C ALA A 313 -9.93 14.07 -15.87
N SER A 314 -9.15 14.46 -16.90
CA SER A 314 -9.28 13.92 -18.27
C SER A 314 -9.07 12.41 -18.31
N ALA A 315 -8.06 11.89 -17.58
CA ALA A 315 -7.82 10.45 -17.52
C ALA A 315 -8.98 9.70 -16.88
N LEU A 316 -9.56 10.20 -15.78
CA LEU A 316 -10.72 9.57 -15.14
C LEU A 316 -11.97 9.57 -16.03
N VAL A 317 -12.23 10.67 -16.75
CA VAL A 317 -13.29 10.74 -17.77
C VAL A 317 -13.07 9.68 -18.85
N HIS A 318 -11.85 9.55 -19.36
CA HIS A 318 -11.50 8.53 -20.35
C HIS A 318 -11.74 7.10 -19.84
N LEU A 319 -11.35 6.81 -18.59
CA LEU A 319 -11.59 5.51 -17.98
C LEU A 319 -13.07 5.13 -17.96
N ARG A 320 -13.93 6.09 -17.62
CA ARG A 320 -15.38 5.88 -17.56
C ARG A 320 -16.03 5.80 -18.94
N GLU A 321 -15.88 6.85 -19.72
CA GLU A 321 -16.65 7.04 -20.94
C GLU A 321 -16.11 6.21 -22.11
N THR A 322 -14.80 5.94 -22.12
CA THR A 322 -14.14 5.25 -23.23
C THR A 322 -13.73 3.83 -22.89
N ALA A 323 -13.15 3.59 -21.71
CA ALA A 323 -12.71 2.25 -21.33
C ALA A 323 -13.78 1.42 -20.60
N GLY A 324 -14.82 2.06 -20.03
CA GLY A 324 -15.85 1.40 -19.25
C GLY A 324 -15.33 0.77 -17.95
N ILE A 325 -14.29 1.37 -17.35
CA ILE A 325 -13.67 0.90 -16.10
C ILE A 325 -13.65 2.01 -15.05
N PHE A 326 -13.58 1.62 -13.78
CA PHE A 326 -13.38 2.53 -12.65
C PHE A 326 -11.97 2.39 -12.08
N TYR A 327 -11.50 3.44 -11.41
CA TYR A 327 -10.20 3.53 -10.79
C TYR A 327 -10.32 3.67 -9.25
N PRO A 328 -10.23 2.56 -8.51
CA PRO A 328 -10.59 2.52 -7.09
C PRO A 328 -9.48 2.95 -6.13
N ASP A 329 -8.29 3.32 -6.63
CA ASP A 329 -7.10 3.63 -5.81
C ASP A 329 -6.44 4.95 -6.20
N LEU A 330 -7.23 6.04 -6.17
CA LEU A 330 -6.78 7.38 -6.53
C LEU A 330 -6.09 8.09 -5.37
N ARG A 331 -4.76 8.06 -5.40
CA ARG A 331 -3.86 8.72 -4.44
C ARG A 331 -2.59 9.20 -5.14
N LEU A 332 -1.84 10.11 -4.51
CA LEU A 332 -0.61 10.65 -5.09
C LEU A 332 0.49 9.59 -5.29
N ASP A 333 0.51 8.52 -4.49
CA ASP A 333 1.39 7.37 -4.66
C ASP A 333 1.29 6.76 -6.06
N ASN A 334 0.06 6.74 -6.62
CA ASN A 334 -0.26 6.10 -7.89
C ASN A 334 -0.26 7.11 -9.06
N ILE A 335 0.33 8.28 -8.85
CA ILE A 335 0.52 9.30 -9.89
C ILE A 335 2.01 9.61 -9.99
N VAL A 336 2.59 9.36 -11.16
CA VAL A 336 4.00 9.66 -11.47
C VAL A 336 4.10 10.76 -12.51
N LEU A 337 5.28 11.37 -12.65
CA LEU A 337 5.52 12.35 -13.71
C LEU A 337 6.35 11.76 -14.85
N SER A 338 5.84 11.92 -16.08
CA SER A 338 6.58 11.63 -17.31
C SER A 338 7.81 12.52 -17.45
N GLU A 339 8.72 12.20 -18.38
CA GLU A 339 9.89 13.04 -18.70
C GLU A 339 9.49 14.48 -19.07
N SER A 340 8.30 14.66 -19.65
CA SER A 340 7.70 15.96 -20.00
C SER A 340 6.94 16.63 -18.84
N TRP A 341 7.07 16.12 -17.62
CA TRP A 341 6.38 16.62 -16.42
C TRP A 341 4.84 16.55 -16.54
N ASP A 342 4.33 15.55 -17.25
CA ASP A 342 2.90 15.25 -17.32
C ASP A 342 2.53 14.22 -16.25
N ALA A 343 1.35 14.39 -15.63
CA ALA A 343 0.82 13.43 -14.67
C ALA A 343 0.41 12.14 -15.40
N VAL A 344 0.84 11.00 -14.88
CA VAL A 344 0.51 9.67 -15.41
C VAL A 344 -0.01 8.80 -14.28
N MET A 345 -1.24 8.32 -14.42
CA MET A 345 -1.86 7.36 -13.50
C MET A 345 -1.28 5.96 -13.72
N ILE A 346 -0.87 5.31 -12.64
CA ILE A 346 -0.34 3.94 -12.61
C ILE A 346 -1.21 3.05 -11.72
N ASP A 347 -0.87 1.77 -11.59
CA ASP A 347 -1.44 0.87 -10.58
C ASP A 347 -2.95 0.55 -10.72
N PHE A 348 -3.28 -0.27 -11.71
CA PHE A 348 -4.66 -0.67 -12.03
C PHE A 348 -5.04 -2.04 -11.45
N GLU A 349 -4.44 -2.42 -10.32
CA GLU A 349 -4.62 -3.75 -9.71
C GLU A 349 -5.92 -3.91 -8.90
N GLN A 350 -6.57 -2.78 -8.54
CA GLN A 350 -7.86 -2.72 -7.83
C GLN A 350 -7.88 -3.32 -6.42
N ARG A 351 -6.79 -3.24 -5.65
CA ARG A 351 -6.76 -3.70 -4.24
C ARG A 351 -7.54 -2.80 -3.26
N GLY A 352 -7.95 -1.62 -3.70
CA GLY A 352 -8.65 -0.63 -2.88
C GLY A 352 -7.74 0.53 -2.48
N VAL A 353 -8.34 1.54 -1.87
CA VAL A 353 -7.67 2.76 -1.41
C VAL A 353 -7.68 2.81 0.11
N TRP A 354 -6.74 3.55 0.69
CA TRP A 354 -6.77 3.80 2.13
C TRP A 354 -8.00 4.63 2.51
N CYS A 355 -8.51 4.38 3.72
CA CYS A 355 -9.72 5.01 4.22
C CYS A 355 -9.63 6.55 4.24
N GLU A 356 -8.42 7.12 4.31
CA GLU A 356 -8.23 8.57 4.27
C GLU A 356 -8.57 9.16 2.90
N PHE A 357 -8.43 8.43 1.80
CA PHE A 357 -8.80 8.90 0.46
C PHE A 357 -10.19 8.41 0.03
N ALA A 358 -10.60 7.24 0.50
CA ALA A 358 -11.89 6.63 0.16
C ALA A 358 -13.09 7.54 0.45
N ALA A 359 -14.10 7.42 -0.40
CA ALA A 359 -15.40 8.01 -0.17
C ALA A 359 -16.12 7.30 1.00
N PRO A 360 -16.97 8.00 1.77
CA PRO A 360 -17.69 7.40 2.90
C PRO A 360 -18.55 6.20 2.49
N GLU A 361 -19.08 6.17 1.26
CA GLU A 361 -19.84 5.05 0.71
C GLU A 361 -18.98 3.78 0.57
N VAL A 362 -17.76 3.93 0.07
CA VAL A 362 -16.78 2.83 -0.06
C VAL A 362 -16.35 2.36 1.32
N ASN A 363 -16.08 3.29 2.23
CA ASN A 363 -15.70 2.98 3.61
C ASN A 363 -16.79 2.21 4.34
N ALA A 364 -18.06 2.59 4.21
CA ALA A 364 -19.18 1.90 4.85
C ALA A 364 -19.22 0.41 4.47
N ILE A 365 -19.00 0.09 3.20
CA ILE A 365 -18.99 -1.30 2.71
C ILE A 365 -17.69 -2.01 3.12
N GLU A 366 -16.55 -1.31 3.09
CA GLU A 366 -15.28 -1.89 3.53
C GLU A 366 -15.29 -2.22 5.03
N TYR A 367 -15.97 -1.43 5.87
CA TYR A 367 -16.11 -1.72 7.29
C TYR A 367 -16.88 -3.02 7.51
N VAL A 368 -18.01 -3.19 6.83
CA VAL A 368 -18.79 -4.43 6.84
C VAL A 368 -17.92 -5.60 6.37
N ARG A 369 -17.16 -5.42 5.28
CA ARG A 369 -16.28 -6.46 4.75
C ARG A 369 -15.20 -6.88 5.73
N LEU A 370 -14.52 -5.93 6.37
CA LEU A 370 -13.49 -6.23 7.36
C LEU A 370 -14.09 -7.04 8.52
N LEU A 371 -15.28 -6.69 9.00
CA LEU A 371 -15.97 -7.41 10.07
C LEU A 371 -16.45 -8.82 9.64
N ALA A 372 -16.75 -9.01 8.36
CA ALA A 372 -17.20 -10.30 7.81
C ALA A 372 -16.06 -11.32 7.61
N ILE A 373 -14.81 -10.85 7.41
CA ILE A 373 -13.66 -11.73 7.13
C ILE A 373 -12.68 -11.88 8.29
N ASP A 374 -12.78 -11.05 9.32
CA ASP A 374 -11.86 -11.13 10.45
C ASP A 374 -12.12 -12.41 11.25
N GLU A 375 -11.06 -13.20 11.47
CA GLU A 375 -11.14 -14.49 12.18
C GLU A 375 -11.14 -14.32 13.71
N ASP A 376 -10.73 -13.15 14.21
CA ASP A 376 -10.57 -12.86 15.64
C ASP A 376 -11.82 -12.20 16.27
N ILE A 377 -12.85 -11.88 15.47
CA ILE A 377 -14.11 -11.30 15.94
C ILE A 377 -15.11 -12.36 16.40
N ASP A 378 -16.06 -11.98 17.25
CA ASP A 378 -17.17 -12.84 17.68
C ASP A 378 -17.92 -13.44 16.45
N PRO A 379 -18.09 -14.78 16.37
CA PRO A 379 -18.76 -15.44 15.25
C PRO A 379 -20.18 -14.93 14.95
N ASP A 380 -20.92 -14.47 15.96
CA ASP A 380 -22.26 -13.90 15.76
C ASP A 380 -22.17 -12.56 15.03
N VAL A 381 -21.14 -11.77 15.33
CA VAL A 381 -20.86 -10.49 14.67
C VAL A 381 -20.39 -10.74 13.23
N GLN A 382 -19.47 -11.69 13.04
CA GLN A 382 -19.03 -12.11 11.70
C GLN A 382 -20.23 -12.54 10.84
N THR A 383 -21.09 -13.42 11.37
CA THR A 383 -22.29 -13.91 10.68
C THR A 383 -23.24 -12.77 10.29
N LYS A 384 -23.45 -11.79 11.16
CA LYS A 384 -24.28 -10.60 10.86
C LYS A 384 -23.74 -9.85 9.65
N TYR A 385 -22.44 -9.55 9.61
CA TYR A 385 -21.86 -8.74 8.53
C TYR A 385 -21.68 -9.51 7.23
N SER A 386 -21.42 -10.83 7.30
CA SER A 386 -21.45 -11.70 6.11
C SER A 386 -22.84 -11.70 5.47
N ALA A 387 -23.93 -11.78 6.26
CA ALA A 387 -25.29 -11.71 5.73
C ALA A 387 -25.58 -10.38 5.02
N ILE A 388 -25.07 -9.26 5.53
CA ILE A 388 -25.20 -7.95 4.86
C ILE A 388 -24.44 -7.97 3.53
N LEU A 389 -23.24 -8.54 3.46
CA LEU A 389 -22.51 -8.66 2.20
C LEU A 389 -23.18 -9.61 1.20
N ASP A 390 -23.77 -10.71 1.66
CA ASP A 390 -24.50 -11.64 0.80
C ASP A 390 -25.69 -10.96 0.10
N GLU A 391 -26.36 -10.04 0.79
CA GLU A 391 -27.42 -9.22 0.20
C GLU A 391 -26.88 -8.19 -0.82
N LEU A 392 -25.72 -7.59 -0.55
CA LEU A 392 -25.11 -6.56 -1.41
C LEU A 392 -24.45 -7.15 -2.67
N LEU A 393 -23.74 -8.28 -2.50
CA LEU A 393 -22.93 -8.91 -3.52
C LEU A 393 -22.84 -10.42 -3.24
N PRO A 394 -23.81 -11.23 -3.72
CA PRO A 394 -23.76 -12.67 -3.57
C PRO A 394 -22.49 -13.28 -4.16
N GLY A 395 -21.79 -14.12 -3.39
CA GLY A 395 -20.53 -14.76 -3.79
C GLY A 395 -19.31 -13.83 -3.71
N TRP A 396 -19.35 -12.83 -2.83
CA TRP A 396 -18.23 -11.91 -2.60
C TRP A 396 -16.98 -12.63 -2.07
N GLU A 397 -17.15 -13.78 -1.42
CA GLU A 397 -16.08 -14.62 -0.89
C GLU A 397 -15.15 -15.11 -2.01
N ASP A 398 -15.71 -15.50 -3.16
CA ASP A 398 -14.94 -15.94 -4.34
C ASP A 398 -14.05 -14.83 -4.92
N MET A 399 -14.36 -13.56 -4.63
CA MET A 399 -13.55 -12.42 -5.05
C MET A 399 -12.38 -12.16 -4.10
N GLY A 400 -12.62 -12.31 -2.81
CA GLY A 400 -11.66 -12.05 -1.74
C GLY A 400 -10.72 -13.23 -1.45
N GLU A 401 -11.30 -14.41 -1.25
CA GLU A 401 -10.60 -15.62 -0.83
C GLU A 401 -9.86 -16.29 -1.98
N GLY A 402 -8.75 -16.94 -1.67
CA GLY A 402 -7.97 -17.72 -2.62
C GLY A 402 -6.97 -16.93 -3.48
N GLU A 403 -5.95 -17.68 -3.91
CA GLU A 403 -4.86 -17.24 -4.78
C GLU A 403 -5.11 -17.54 -6.26
N GLU A 404 -6.18 -18.28 -6.55
CA GLU A 404 -6.51 -18.71 -7.91
C GLU A 404 -7.04 -17.54 -8.75
N TYR A 405 -6.58 -17.49 -10.00
CA TYR A 405 -7.06 -16.47 -10.93
C TYR A 405 -8.38 -16.91 -11.55
N ILE A 406 -9.46 -16.27 -11.13
CA ILE A 406 -10.78 -16.34 -11.77
C ILE A 406 -11.04 -14.99 -12.41
N TRP A 407 -11.22 -14.91 -13.73
CA TRP A 407 -11.51 -13.63 -14.38
C TRP A 407 -12.85 -13.07 -13.87
N PRO A 408 -12.87 -11.97 -13.09
CA PRO A 408 -14.08 -11.57 -12.38
C PRO A 408 -15.05 -10.78 -13.26
N SER A 409 -14.71 -10.55 -14.54
CA SER A 409 -15.39 -9.67 -15.52
C SER A 409 -15.55 -8.19 -15.12
N LYS A 410 -15.64 -7.85 -13.82
CA LYS A 410 -15.93 -6.50 -13.29
C LYS A 410 -14.91 -5.94 -12.27
N GLY A 411 -13.92 -6.74 -11.85
CA GLY A 411 -12.90 -6.32 -10.87
C GLY A 411 -12.84 -7.23 -9.65
N TYR A 412 -11.85 -7.05 -8.77
CA TYR A 412 -11.73 -7.81 -7.51
C TYR A 412 -12.07 -6.98 -6.27
N ASN A 413 -12.33 -5.69 -6.43
CA ASN A 413 -12.64 -4.83 -5.31
C ASN A 413 -14.11 -5.00 -4.88
N VAL A 414 -14.33 -5.66 -3.74
CA VAL A 414 -15.66 -5.97 -3.22
C VAL A 414 -16.47 -4.69 -2.96
N PRO A 415 -16.00 -3.69 -2.17
CA PRO A 415 -16.75 -2.45 -1.96
C PRO A 415 -17.22 -1.77 -3.23
N TRP A 416 -16.33 -1.63 -4.21
CA TRP A 416 -16.66 -0.99 -5.48
C TRP A 416 -17.60 -1.81 -6.34
N SER A 417 -17.57 -3.14 -6.21
CA SER A 417 -18.45 -4.05 -6.96
C SER A 417 -19.88 -4.08 -6.41
N CYS A 418 -20.08 -3.69 -5.15
CA CYS A 418 -21.40 -3.47 -4.54
C CYS A 418 -22.08 -2.16 -5.02
N LEU A 419 -21.32 -1.23 -5.59
CA LEU A 419 -21.79 0.09 -6.01
C LEU A 419 -22.32 0.08 -7.46
N THR A 420 -23.33 0.89 -7.74
CA THR A 420 -23.77 1.17 -9.11
C THR A 420 -22.76 2.04 -9.85
N GLN A 421 -22.83 2.11 -11.19
CA GLN A 421 -21.89 2.93 -11.97
C GLN A 421 -21.89 4.40 -11.54
N ARG A 422 -23.05 4.95 -11.18
CA ARG A 422 -23.20 6.33 -10.71
C ARG A 422 -22.63 6.53 -9.31
N GLU A 423 -22.86 5.58 -8.40
CA GLU A 423 -22.25 5.61 -7.07
C GLU A 423 -20.72 5.53 -7.17
N GLN A 424 -20.20 4.64 -8.04
CA GLN A 424 -18.76 4.54 -8.26
C GLN A 424 -18.18 5.86 -8.80
N GLU A 425 -18.86 6.54 -9.75
CA GLU A 425 -18.38 7.83 -10.27
C GLU A 425 -18.35 8.89 -9.16
N ALA A 426 -19.42 8.98 -8.36
CA ALA A 426 -19.47 9.88 -7.21
C ALA A 426 -18.34 9.60 -6.19
N CYS A 427 -17.92 8.34 -6.05
CA CYS A 427 -16.78 7.95 -5.22
C CYS A 427 -15.43 8.35 -5.83
N GLU A 428 -15.25 8.21 -7.15
CA GLU A 428 -14.06 8.71 -7.85
C GLU A 428 -13.93 10.22 -7.76
N VAL A 429 -15.04 10.95 -7.88
CA VAL A 429 -15.08 12.40 -7.72
C VAL A 429 -14.63 12.80 -6.31
N TYR A 430 -15.06 12.08 -5.28
CA TYR A 430 -14.61 12.30 -3.92
C TYR A 430 -13.09 12.12 -3.79
N MET A 431 -12.55 11.00 -4.29
CA MET A 431 -11.10 10.76 -4.25
C MET A 431 -10.34 11.81 -5.06
N LEU A 432 -10.85 12.22 -6.23
CA LEU A 432 -10.28 13.27 -7.05
C LEU A 432 -10.23 14.58 -6.28
N GLY A 433 -11.30 14.96 -5.58
CA GLY A 433 -11.32 16.13 -4.70
C GLY A 433 -10.20 16.09 -3.64
N ARG A 434 -9.93 14.93 -3.03
CA ARG A 434 -8.84 14.74 -2.07
C ARG A 434 -7.46 14.87 -2.74
N VAL A 435 -7.29 14.31 -3.94
CA VAL A 435 -6.05 14.46 -4.72
C VAL A 435 -5.82 15.90 -5.17
N LEU A 436 -6.87 16.59 -5.64
CA LEU A 436 -6.81 18.02 -5.98
C LEU A 436 -6.35 18.83 -4.78
N TRP A 437 -6.92 18.60 -3.59
CA TRP A 437 -6.46 19.25 -2.37
C TRP A 437 -4.96 19.02 -2.13
N CYS A 438 -4.48 17.77 -2.26
CA CYS A 438 -3.07 17.44 -2.07
C CYS A 438 -2.18 18.18 -3.08
N ILE A 439 -2.61 18.28 -4.35
CA ILE A 439 -1.88 19.00 -5.39
C ILE A 439 -1.80 20.50 -5.07
N PHE A 440 -2.93 21.12 -4.71
CA PHE A 440 -2.98 22.58 -4.52
C PHE A 440 -2.32 23.04 -3.22
N GLU A 441 -2.41 22.25 -2.15
CA GLU A 441 -1.69 22.49 -0.88
C GLU A 441 -0.26 21.93 -0.90
N ALA A 442 0.15 21.23 -1.97
CA ALA A 442 1.44 20.57 -2.09
C ALA A 442 1.77 19.63 -0.91
N SER A 443 0.78 18.84 -0.52
CA SER A 443 0.84 17.86 0.56
C SER A 443 0.98 16.45 0.01
N SER A 444 1.72 15.58 0.71
CA SER A 444 1.88 14.18 0.30
C SER A 444 0.60 13.36 0.44
N ALA A 445 -0.27 13.74 1.38
CA ALA A 445 -1.53 13.09 1.67
C ALA A 445 -2.50 14.03 2.40
N PRO A 446 -3.79 13.70 2.50
CA PRO A 446 -4.78 14.51 3.17
C PRO A 446 -4.61 14.65 4.69
N GLN A 447 -4.00 13.67 5.35
CA GLN A 447 -3.84 13.62 6.81
C GLN A 447 -2.38 13.36 7.17
N ARG A 448 -1.92 13.90 8.31
CA ARG A 448 -0.58 13.64 8.85
C ARG A 448 -0.57 12.33 9.63
N ALA A 449 0.60 11.71 9.72
CA ALA A 449 0.85 10.61 10.64
C ALA A 449 -0.18 9.46 10.53
N ALA A 450 -0.52 9.06 9.30
CA ALA A 450 -1.24 7.82 9.05
C ALA A 450 -0.56 6.69 9.85
N VAL A 451 -1.36 5.84 10.48
CA VAL A 451 -0.85 4.90 11.49
C VAL A 451 0.16 3.92 10.91
N TRP A 452 -0.03 3.58 9.64
CA TRP A 452 0.74 2.59 8.88
C TRP A 452 1.84 3.17 8.01
N LEU A 453 1.94 4.51 7.93
CA LEU A 453 2.85 5.17 7.01
C LEU A 453 3.40 6.48 7.59
N SER A 454 4.70 6.66 7.45
CA SER A 454 5.32 7.98 7.55
C SER A 454 5.73 8.47 6.18
N TYR A 455 5.23 9.63 5.80
CA TYR A 455 5.68 10.33 4.62
C TYR A 455 7.06 10.94 4.86
N ARG A 456 7.82 11.15 3.78
CA ARG A 456 9.07 11.90 3.88
C ARG A 456 8.82 13.37 4.25
N TRP A 457 7.69 13.89 3.78
CA TRP A 457 7.21 15.24 4.01
C TRP A 457 5.80 15.14 4.59
N GLU A 458 5.68 15.09 5.92
CA GLU A 458 4.37 15.06 6.56
C GLU A 458 3.62 16.38 6.29
N PRO A 459 2.31 16.34 5.99
CA PRO A 459 1.50 17.54 5.76
C PRO A 459 1.54 18.50 6.95
N LEU A 460 1.80 19.78 6.68
CA LEU A 460 1.72 20.86 7.70
C LEU A 460 0.28 21.30 7.96
N VAL A 461 -0.56 21.15 6.95
CA VAL A 461 -1.99 21.42 6.96
C VAL A 461 -2.66 20.11 6.60
N GLU A 462 -3.78 19.83 7.25
CA GLU A 462 -4.57 18.62 7.03
C GLU A 462 -5.90 19.00 6.37
N PHE A 463 -6.42 18.12 5.52
CA PHE A 463 -7.73 18.29 4.91
C PHE A 463 -8.82 18.28 6.00
N PRO A 464 -9.81 19.20 5.97
CA PRO A 464 -10.17 20.11 4.87
C PRO A 464 -9.60 21.55 5.00
N GLY A 465 -8.54 21.76 5.77
CA GLY A 465 -7.89 23.06 5.88
C GLY A 465 -7.23 23.49 4.57
N TYR A 466 -7.26 24.79 4.26
CA TYR A 466 -6.60 25.37 3.09
C TYR A 466 -5.65 26.49 3.49
N THR A 467 -4.51 26.58 2.82
CA THR A 467 -3.57 27.70 2.97
C THR A 467 -3.35 28.41 1.64
N THR A 468 -2.97 27.68 0.59
CA THR A 468 -2.56 28.27 -0.69
C THR A 468 -3.54 28.06 -1.83
N THR A 469 -4.51 27.16 -1.68
CA THR A 469 -5.47 26.84 -2.75
C THR A 469 -6.29 28.07 -3.15
N PRO A 470 -6.49 28.39 -4.44
CA PRO A 470 -7.36 29.48 -4.89
C PRO A 470 -8.84 29.22 -4.60
N GLU A 471 -9.63 30.26 -4.33
CA GLU A 471 -11.04 30.13 -3.92
C GLU A 471 -11.93 29.32 -4.89
N PRO A 472 -11.86 29.50 -6.23
CA PRO A 472 -12.66 28.69 -7.15
C PRO A 472 -12.33 27.19 -7.08
N ILE A 473 -11.07 26.86 -6.75
CA ILE A 473 -10.63 25.48 -6.58
C ILE A 473 -11.04 24.94 -5.21
N ARG A 474 -11.07 25.77 -4.15
CA ARG A 474 -11.62 25.37 -2.85
C ARG A 474 -13.09 24.98 -2.97
N ASP A 475 -13.90 25.80 -3.64
CA ASP A 475 -15.31 25.48 -3.90
C ASP A 475 -15.46 24.14 -4.64
N LEU A 476 -14.67 23.94 -5.70
CA LEU A 476 -14.69 22.69 -6.45
C LEU A 476 -14.33 21.48 -5.58
N ILE A 477 -13.26 21.56 -4.79
CA ILE A 477 -12.85 20.49 -3.87
C ILE A 477 -13.94 20.22 -2.83
N ASP A 478 -14.51 21.27 -2.25
CA ASP A 478 -15.56 21.13 -1.22
C ASP A 478 -16.83 20.48 -1.80
N ARG A 479 -17.18 20.77 -3.06
CA ARG A 479 -18.28 20.09 -3.78
C ARG A 479 -17.95 18.65 -4.12
N CYS A 480 -16.73 18.36 -4.58
CA CYS A 480 -16.28 16.99 -4.85
C CYS A 480 -16.31 16.12 -3.57
N THR A 481 -15.99 16.72 -2.42
CA THR A 481 -15.86 16.02 -1.14
C THR A 481 -17.07 16.17 -0.22
N ARG A 482 -18.26 16.46 -0.78
CA ARG A 482 -19.52 16.44 -0.02
C ARG A 482 -19.74 15.05 0.61
N GLY A 483 -20.23 15.04 1.84
CA GLY A 483 -20.35 13.83 2.66
C GLY A 483 -19.12 13.49 3.50
N ARG A 484 -18.01 14.23 3.37
CA ARG A 484 -16.82 14.02 4.22
C ARG A 484 -17.18 14.02 5.71
N GLN A 485 -16.62 13.07 6.45
CA GLN A 485 -16.70 12.98 7.90
C GLN A 485 -15.30 13.06 8.51
N PRO A 486 -15.15 13.57 9.76
CA PRO A 486 -13.88 13.51 10.45
C PRO A 486 -13.50 12.06 10.78
N GLY A 487 -12.37 11.59 10.27
CA GLY A 487 -11.86 10.27 10.56
C GLY A 487 -11.30 10.13 11.99
N LEU A 488 -10.96 8.89 12.37
CA LEU A 488 -10.34 8.54 13.66
C LEU A 488 -9.10 9.39 13.97
N THR A 489 -8.37 9.81 12.94
CA THR A 489 -7.17 10.64 13.07
C THR A 489 -7.45 11.98 13.77
N LYS A 490 -8.70 12.45 13.82
CA LYS A 490 -9.12 13.61 14.62
C LYS A 490 -8.88 13.41 16.12
N TYR A 491 -8.96 12.19 16.60
CA TYR A 491 -8.86 11.86 18.03
C TYR A 491 -7.57 11.14 18.38
N ILE A 492 -7.09 10.26 17.50
CA ILE A 492 -5.93 9.40 17.74
C ILE A 492 -4.89 9.65 16.66
N VAL A 493 -3.64 9.87 17.04
CA VAL A 493 -2.52 10.08 16.11
C VAL A 493 -1.34 9.20 16.47
N ARG A 494 -0.49 8.95 15.48
CA ARG A 494 0.80 8.31 15.70
C ARG A 494 1.85 9.32 16.18
N GLU A 495 2.43 9.06 17.33
CA GLU A 495 3.63 9.71 17.84
C GLU A 495 4.76 8.67 17.90
N ARG A 496 5.63 8.67 16.87
CA ARG A 496 6.71 7.69 16.69
C ARG A 496 6.18 6.25 16.67
N ASP A 497 6.54 5.45 17.68
CA ASP A 497 6.22 4.04 17.92
C ASP A 497 4.90 3.84 18.67
N ARG A 498 4.12 4.91 18.90
CA ARG A 498 2.93 4.86 19.74
C ARG A 498 1.73 5.53 19.10
N LEU A 499 0.55 5.01 19.44
CA LEU A 499 -0.74 5.68 19.28
C LEU A 499 -1.06 6.46 20.55
N ILE A 500 -1.47 7.72 20.36
CA ILE A 500 -1.78 8.65 21.45
C ILE A 500 -3.03 9.47 21.11
N MET A 501 -3.65 10.05 22.14
CA MET A 501 -4.70 11.06 21.99
C MET A 501 -4.12 12.33 21.36
N ARG A 502 -4.75 12.83 20.29
CA ARG A 502 -4.29 14.00 19.53
C ARG A 502 -4.13 15.25 20.41
N GLU A 503 -5.05 15.49 21.33
CA GLU A 503 -4.99 16.65 22.24
C GLU A 503 -3.86 16.55 23.28
N LEU A 504 -3.28 15.36 23.46
CA LEU A 504 -2.19 15.07 24.39
C LEU A 504 -0.85 14.86 23.68
N GLU A 505 -0.74 15.21 22.40
CA GLU A 505 0.50 15.12 21.61
C GLU A 505 1.64 15.90 22.29
N ASN A 506 2.83 15.30 22.33
CA ASN A 506 4.03 15.81 23.01
C ASN A 506 3.91 16.02 24.53
N THR A 507 2.83 15.57 25.18
CA THR A 507 2.66 15.73 26.64
C THR A 507 3.12 14.53 27.46
N GLY A 508 3.20 13.34 26.83
CA GLY A 508 3.47 12.07 27.52
C GLY A 508 2.35 11.59 28.46
N LYS A 509 1.17 12.23 28.44
CA LYS A 509 0.04 11.93 29.35
C LYS A 509 -1.01 10.98 28.77
N SER A 510 -0.95 10.66 27.48
CA SER A 510 -1.89 9.75 26.83
C SER A 510 -1.72 8.32 27.34
N THR A 511 -2.83 7.68 27.74
CA THR A 511 -2.82 6.27 28.17
C THR A 511 -3.31 5.33 27.07
N ALA A 512 -2.96 4.04 27.14
CA ALA A 512 -3.46 3.05 26.19
C ALA A 512 -4.96 2.79 26.36
N GLN A 513 -5.48 2.89 27.58
CA GLN A 513 -6.91 2.77 27.88
C GLN A 513 -7.72 3.86 27.17
N GLN A 514 -7.30 5.13 27.28
CA GLN A 514 -7.97 6.26 26.61
C GLN A 514 -8.02 6.07 25.09
N VAL A 515 -6.93 5.60 24.49
CA VAL A 515 -6.83 5.33 23.04
C VAL A 515 -7.83 4.24 22.63
N ARG A 516 -7.89 3.12 23.37
CA ARG A 516 -8.81 2.01 23.06
C ARG A 516 -10.29 2.39 23.26
N GLU A 517 -10.62 3.06 24.36
CA GLU A 517 -11.99 3.50 24.63
C GLU A 517 -12.47 4.49 23.57
N THR A 518 -11.63 5.47 23.21
CA THR A 518 -11.95 6.42 22.14
C THR A 518 -12.14 5.73 20.79
N ALA A 519 -11.27 4.78 20.45
CA ALA A 519 -11.38 4.04 19.20
C ALA A 519 -12.66 3.19 19.16
N ARG A 520 -12.97 2.48 20.25
CA ARG A 520 -14.21 1.70 20.36
C ARG A 520 -15.43 2.57 20.13
N ASP A 521 -15.54 3.68 20.87
CA ASP A 521 -16.70 4.57 20.80
C ASP A 521 -16.85 5.18 19.40
N TRP A 522 -15.72 5.57 18.79
CA TRP A 522 -15.72 6.10 17.42
C TRP A 522 -16.14 5.04 16.40
N TRP A 523 -15.55 3.84 16.45
CA TRP A 523 -15.88 2.76 15.53
C TRP A 523 -17.31 2.27 15.68
N ALA A 524 -17.84 2.18 16.91
CA ALA A 524 -19.24 1.84 17.14
C ALA A 524 -20.19 2.83 16.44
N ALA A 525 -19.91 4.14 16.55
CA ALA A 525 -20.69 5.17 15.87
C ALA A 525 -20.55 5.11 14.33
N GLU A 526 -19.34 4.86 13.81
CA GLU A 526 -19.11 4.74 12.37
C GLU A 526 -19.78 3.50 11.77
N ILE A 527 -19.76 2.38 12.48
CA ILE A 527 -20.44 1.15 12.07
C ILE A 527 -21.96 1.35 12.10
N GLU A 528 -22.50 1.97 13.14
CA GLU A 528 -23.93 2.31 13.21
C GLU A 528 -24.35 3.22 12.03
N ALA A 529 -23.53 4.23 11.71
CA ALA A 529 -23.78 5.11 10.57
C ALA A 529 -23.68 4.35 9.22
N ALA A 530 -22.73 3.44 9.08
CA ALA A 530 -22.59 2.59 7.89
C ALA A 530 -23.81 1.67 7.71
N GLU A 531 -24.27 1.01 8.79
CA GLU A 531 -25.47 0.17 8.79
C GLU A 531 -26.71 0.98 8.40
N ALA A 532 -26.88 2.17 8.99
CA ALA A 532 -28.00 3.05 8.68
C ALA A 532 -28.00 3.50 7.21
N TRP A 533 -26.83 3.85 6.67
CA TRP A 533 -26.69 4.22 5.27
C TRP A 533 -26.98 3.04 4.33
N LEU A 534 -26.45 1.85 4.64
CA LEU A 534 -26.69 0.63 3.86
C LEU A 534 -28.17 0.23 3.86
N GLY A 535 -28.84 0.32 5.02
CA GLY A 535 -30.28 0.08 5.13
C GLY A 535 -31.10 1.09 4.31
N ALA A 536 -30.80 2.38 4.44
CA ALA A 536 -31.47 3.43 3.66
C ALA A 536 -31.26 3.25 2.14
N ARG A 537 -30.04 2.82 1.75
CA ARG A 537 -29.70 2.48 0.36
C ARG A 537 -30.53 1.30 -0.13
N ALA A 538 -30.54 0.18 0.59
CA ALA A 538 -31.28 -1.02 0.21
C ALA A 538 -32.78 -0.72 0.05
N ASP A 539 -33.36 -0.03 1.04
CA ASP A 539 -34.77 0.37 1.03
C ASP A 539 -35.09 1.31 -0.15
N GLY A 540 -34.24 2.30 -0.40
CA GLY A 540 -34.41 3.23 -1.52
C GLY A 540 -34.27 2.55 -2.88
N MET A 541 -33.33 1.61 -3.01
CA MET A 541 -33.15 0.83 -4.23
C MET A 541 -34.39 -0.05 -4.48
N ALA A 542 -34.93 -0.69 -3.44
CA ALA A 542 -36.14 -1.50 -3.54
C ALA A 542 -37.38 -0.67 -3.94
N ARG A 543 -37.48 0.57 -3.46
CA ARG A 543 -38.54 1.52 -3.86
C ARG A 543 -38.31 2.17 -5.23
N GLY A 544 -37.08 2.13 -5.74
CA GLY A 544 -36.67 2.81 -6.98
C GLY A 544 -36.51 4.32 -6.84
N ASP A 545 -36.36 4.83 -5.60
CA ASP A 545 -36.22 6.27 -5.30
C ASP A 545 -34.83 6.63 -4.72
N TRP A 546 -33.89 5.67 -4.70
CA TRP A 546 -32.53 5.93 -4.24
C TRP A 546 -31.81 6.95 -5.11
N ASN A 547 -31.26 7.98 -4.46
CA ASN A 547 -30.33 8.89 -5.10
C ASN A 547 -28.92 8.26 -5.10
N GLU A 548 -28.54 7.68 -6.24
CA GLU A 548 -27.20 7.09 -6.48
C GLU A 548 -26.06 8.11 -6.34
N ASN A 549 -26.35 9.41 -6.40
CA ASN A 549 -25.44 10.48 -6.03
C ASN A 549 -25.87 11.13 -4.71
N TYR A 550 -25.87 10.32 -3.64
CA TYR A 550 -26.45 10.65 -2.34
C TYR A 550 -26.01 12.00 -1.78
N PHE A 551 -24.76 12.39 -2.02
CA PHE A 551 -24.17 13.64 -1.53
C PHE A 551 -24.16 14.79 -2.55
N ASP A 552 -24.83 14.63 -3.70
CA ASP A 552 -24.93 15.63 -4.76
C ASP A 552 -23.54 16.15 -5.19
N ARG A 553 -22.61 15.23 -5.49
CA ARG A 553 -21.28 15.56 -6.01
C ARG A 553 -21.36 15.87 -7.51
N PRO A 554 -20.49 16.74 -8.06
CA PRO A 554 -20.40 16.89 -9.52
C PRO A 554 -19.99 15.57 -10.17
N SER A 555 -20.29 15.40 -11.46
CA SER A 555 -19.72 14.34 -12.30
C SER A 555 -18.24 14.59 -12.59
N LEU A 556 -17.49 13.56 -13.00
CA LEU A 556 -16.09 13.71 -13.42
C LEU A 556 -15.96 14.71 -14.58
N GLN A 557 -16.93 14.70 -15.49
CA GLN A 557 -16.97 15.61 -16.64
C GLN A 557 -17.16 17.06 -16.20
N GLU A 558 -18.02 17.33 -15.22
CA GLU A 558 -18.18 18.68 -14.64
C GLU A 558 -16.91 19.14 -13.90
N VAL A 559 -16.23 18.24 -13.19
CA VAL A 559 -14.95 18.57 -12.54
C VAL A 559 -13.88 18.92 -13.58
N TYR A 560 -13.75 18.12 -14.64
CA TYR A 560 -12.82 18.40 -15.75
C TYR A 560 -13.11 19.77 -16.39
N GLN A 561 -14.37 20.06 -16.70
CA GLN A 561 -14.77 21.35 -17.28
C GLN A 561 -14.51 22.54 -16.34
N ALA A 562 -14.71 22.37 -15.04
CA ALA A 562 -14.42 23.41 -14.06
C ALA A 562 -12.92 23.72 -13.97
N LEU A 563 -12.06 22.68 -14.02
CA LEU A 563 -10.60 22.84 -14.04
C LEU A 563 -10.12 23.52 -15.33
N GLU A 564 -10.70 23.14 -16.47
CA GLU A 564 -10.43 23.78 -17.77
C GLU A 564 -10.85 25.26 -17.79
N ALA A 565 -12.03 25.59 -17.26
CA ALA A 565 -12.49 26.96 -17.13
C ALA A 565 -11.55 27.78 -16.23
N PHE A 566 -11.11 27.21 -15.10
CA PHE A 566 -10.14 27.86 -14.23
C PHE A 566 -8.81 28.10 -14.95
N ARG A 567 -8.31 27.12 -15.72
CA ARG A 567 -7.10 27.26 -16.55
C ARG A 567 -7.24 28.39 -17.57
N ALA A 568 -8.37 28.48 -18.25
CA ALA A 568 -8.62 29.53 -19.25
C ALA A 568 -8.68 30.93 -18.66
N THR A 569 -9.28 31.10 -17.48
CA THR A 569 -9.34 32.42 -16.79
C THR A 569 -7.99 32.91 -16.27
N LYS A 570 -7.04 31.99 -16.03
CA LYS A 570 -5.65 32.32 -15.68
C LYS A 570 -4.86 32.84 -16.87
N SER A 571 -5.04 32.24 -18.05
CA SER A 571 -4.35 32.64 -19.28
C SER A 571 -4.76 34.02 -19.82
N THR A 572 -5.83 34.63 -19.31
CA THR A 572 -6.35 35.93 -19.76
C THR A 572 -5.95 37.11 -18.87
N VAL A 573 -5.19 36.87 -17.79
CA VAL A 573 -4.65 37.94 -16.93
C VAL A 573 -3.16 38.12 -17.27
N PRO A 574 -2.75 39.27 -17.83
CA PRO A 574 -1.38 39.52 -18.28
C PRO A 574 -0.34 39.61 -17.16
#